data_AF-A0A3P9HRV5-F1
#
_entry.id   AF-A0A3P9HRV5-F1
#
_cell.length_a   1.000
_cell.length_b   1.000
_cell.length_c   1.000
_cell.angle_alpha   90.00
_cell.angle_beta   90.00
_cell.angle_gamma   90.00
#
_symmetry.space_group_name_H-M   'P 1'
#
loop_
_entity.id
_entity.type
_entity.pdbx_description
1 polymer ?
#
loop_
_entity_poly.entity_id
_entity_poly.type
_entity_poly.pdbx_seq_one_letter_code
_entity_poly.pdbx_strand_id
1 'polypeptide(L)'
;LPHCMCRTQPPPKLPVGPSHQFANNYYFTRDGRRESAPATVVMSSQKALTAGSQVAEASKVPVTPGSVYQPPPLSTDQPYL
;
A
#
# COMPACT_ATOMS: atom_id res chain seq x y z
N LEU A 1 37.66 -26.36 -5.51
CA LEU A 1 36.78 -25.20 -5.76
C LEU A 1 36.14 -24.77 -4.44
N PRO A 2 36.42 -23.57 -3.92
CA PRO A 2 35.88 -23.07 -2.65
C PRO A 2 34.47 -22.50 -2.85
N HIS A 3 33.59 -23.28 -3.50
CA HIS A 3 32.24 -22.84 -3.84
C HIS A 3 31.24 -23.00 -2.67
N CYS A 4 31.71 -23.48 -1.52
CA CYS A 4 30.91 -23.69 -0.32
C CYS A 4 31.44 -22.80 0.79
N MET A 5 30.59 -21.91 1.29
CA MET A 5 30.91 -21.08 2.44
C MET A 5 31.14 -21.94 3.69
N CYS A 6 32.06 -21.51 4.57
CA CYS A 6 32.31 -22.19 5.83
C CYS A 6 31.05 -22.26 6.71
N ARG A 7 30.88 -23.36 7.46
CA ARG A 7 29.74 -23.55 8.40
C ARG A 7 29.71 -22.50 9.51
N THR A 8 30.88 -22.05 9.94
CA THR A 8 31.03 -21.02 10.97
C THR A 8 31.27 -19.67 10.31
N GLN A 9 30.41 -18.70 10.64
CA GLN A 9 30.49 -17.33 10.14
C GLN A 9 31.02 -16.41 11.24
N PRO A 10 31.83 -15.40 10.90
CA PRO A 10 32.20 -14.36 11.86
C PRO A 10 30.96 -13.56 12.30
N PRO A 11 30.98 -12.93 13.48
CA PRO A 11 29.87 -12.12 13.96
C PRO A 11 29.62 -10.93 13.03
N PRO A 12 28.37 -10.69 12.58
CA PRO A 12 28.06 -9.59 11.67
C PRO A 12 27.88 -8.26 12.40
N LYS A 13 28.18 -7.15 11.70
CA LYS A 13 27.83 -5.79 12.12
C LYS A 13 26.70 -5.25 11.24
N LEU A 14 25.46 -5.51 11.66
CA LEU A 14 24.26 -5.12 10.90
C LEU A 14 24.00 -3.61 10.97
N PRO A 15 23.49 -2.98 9.90
CA PRO A 15 23.08 -1.59 9.94
C PRO A 15 21.86 -1.39 10.83
N VAL A 16 21.71 -0.19 11.37
CA VAL A 16 20.54 0.19 12.17
C VAL A 16 19.36 0.57 11.28
N GLY A 17 18.15 0.39 11.82
CA GLY A 17 16.91 0.78 11.13
C GLY A 17 16.68 2.30 11.09
N PRO A 18 15.73 2.78 10.27
CA PRO A 18 15.53 4.21 9.98
C PRO A 18 15.14 5.06 11.19
N SER A 19 14.57 4.47 12.24
CA SER A 19 14.22 5.17 13.49
C SER A 19 15.35 5.21 14.52
N HIS A 20 16.59 4.87 14.18
CA HIS A 20 17.76 5.11 15.06
C HIS A 20 18.31 6.53 14.84
N GLN A 21 17.54 7.53 15.25
CA GLN A 21 17.89 8.95 15.13
C GLN A 21 17.87 9.62 16.49
N PHE A 22 18.84 10.50 16.74
CA PHE A 22 19.00 11.22 18.02
C PHE A 22 18.01 12.37 18.22
N ALA A 23 17.45 12.92 17.14
CA ALA A 23 16.51 14.03 17.15
C ALA A 23 15.42 13.82 16.07
N ASN A 24 14.31 14.57 16.17
CA ASN A 24 13.22 14.57 15.19
C ASN A 24 12.61 13.18 14.92
N ASN A 25 12.58 12.31 15.92
CA ASN A 25 12.12 10.93 15.81
C ASN A 25 11.07 10.61 16.88
N TYR A 26 10.10 11.50 17.01
CA TYR A 26 8.99 11.29 17.92
C TYR A 26 8.14 10.10 17.46
N TYR A 27 7.76 9.24 18.40
CA TYR A 27 7.00 8.04 18.08
C TYR A 27 5.65 8.37 17.41
N PHE A 28 5.00 9.46 17.84
CA PHE A 28 3.67 9.84 17.37
C PHE A 28 3.62 10.18 15.87
N THR A 29 4.73 10.63 15.26
CA THR A 29 4.75 11.03 13.85
C THR A 29 4.88 9.85 12.87
N ARG A 30 5.14 8.64 13.37
CA ARG A 30 5.34 7.42 12.57
C ARG A 30 4.46 6.26 13.01
N ASP A 31 3.53 6.52 13.92
CA ASP A 31 2.67 5.48 14.49
C ASP A 31 1.48 5.19 13.55
N GLY A 32 1.74 4.47 12.45
CA GLY A 32 0.71 4.08 11.48
C GLY A 32 -0.43 3.26 12.09
N ARG A 33 -0.22 2.65 13.27
CA ARG A 33 -1.29 1.95 14.01
C ARG A 33 -2.41 2.89 14.45
N ARG A 34 -2.10 4.18 14.70
CA ARG A 34 -3.06 5.22 15.09
C ARG A 34 -3.64 5.98 13.90
N GLU A 35 -3.06 5.81 12.72
CA GLU A 35 -3.59 6.39 11.46
C GLU A 35 -4.78 5.58 10.93
N SER A 36 -4.99 4.36 11.44
CA SER A 36 -6.15 3.54 11.11
C SER A 36 -7.45 4.21 11.57
N ALA A 37 -8.26 4.65 10.61
CA ALA A 37 -9.60 5.17 10.83
C ALA A 37 -10.67 4.06 10.69
N PRO A 38 -11.87 4.25 11.26
CA PRO A 38 -13.02 3.40 10.96
C PRO A 38 -13.34 3.39 9.46
N ALA A 39 -13.93 2.30 8.98
CA ALA A 39 -14.31 2.18 7.56
C ALA A 39 -15.29 3.28 7.14
N THR A 40 -15.12 3.81 5.94
CA THR A 40 -16.08 4.75 5.34
C THR A 40 -17.33 4.00 4.89
N VAL A 41 -18.49 4.41 5.37
CA VAL A 41 -19.77 3.80 5.01
C VAL A 41 -20.29 4.43 3.71
N VAL A 42 -20.28 3.65 2.62
CA VAL A 42 -20.74 4.12 1.29
C VAL A 42 -22.26 4.02 1.14
N MET A 43 -22.89 3.04 1.81
CA MET A 43 -24.33 2.84 1.78
C MET A 43 -24.79 2.32 3.14
N SER A 44 -25.82 2.94 3.73
CA SER A 44 -26.47 2.55 4.97
C SER A 44 -27.99 2.49 4.79
N SER A 45 -28.65 1.56 5.48
CA SER A 45 -30.12 1.48 5.51
C SER A 45 -30.76 2.62 6.32
N GLN A 46 -30.03 3.17 7.30
CA GLN A 46 -30.41 4.40 7.98
C GLN A 46 -30.17 5.60 7.06
N LYS A 47 -31.23 6.35 6.74
CA LYS A 47 -31.13 7.61 5.98
C LYS A 47 -30.46 8.67 6.85
N ALA A 48 -29.25 9.09 6.49
CA ALA A 48 -28.74 10.37 6.95
C ALA A 48 -29.57 11.49 6.30
N LEU A 49 -30.13 12.40 7.10
CA LEU A 49 -30.81 13.58 6.57
C LEU A 49 -29.78 14.44 5.84
N THR A 50 -29.90 14.53 4.52
CA THR A 50 -29.07 15.41 3.71
C THR A 50 -29.36 16.85 4.11
N ALA A 51 -28.32 17.63 4.45
CA ALA A 51 -28.47 19.09 4.56
C ALA A 51 -28.95 19.63 3.22
N GLY A 52 -30.12 20.27 3.23
CA GLY A 52 -30.94 20.55 2.04
C GLY A 52 -30.17 21.06 0.83
N SER A 53 -30.08 20.22 -0.20
CA SER A 53 -29.87 20.66 -1.58
C SER A 53 -30.42 19.58 -2.51
N GLN A 54 -31.20 20.00 -3.51
CA GLN A 54 -31.80 19.10 -4.49
C GLN A 54 -30.69 18.52 -5.36
N VAL A 55 -30.46 17.21 -5.26
CA VAL A 55 -29.50 16.49 -6.11
C VAL A 55 -30.21 16.17 -7.42
N ALA A 56 -29.85 16.86 -8.50
CA ALA A 56 -30.31 16.51 -9.84
C ALA A 56 -29.81 15.10 -10.22
N GLU A 57 -30.73 14.23 -10.65
CA GLU A 57 -30.41 12.88 -11.12
C GLU A 57 -29.71 12.97 -12.49
N ALA A 58 -28.39 12.84 -12.49
CA ALA A 58 -27.60 12.60 -13.69
C ALA A 58 -27.52 11.08 -13.97
N SER A 59 -27.61 10.69 -15.24
CA SER A 59 -27.42 9.31 -15.67
C SER A 59 -25.99 8.84 -15.35
N LYS A 60 -25.85 7.82 -14.49
CA LYS A 60 -24.55 7.28 -14.09
C LYS A 60 -24.08 6.22 -15.09
N VAL A 61 -22.83 6.32 -15.53
CA VAL A 61 -22.15 5.30 -16.37
C VAL A 61 -21.72 4.14 -15.47
N PRO A 62 -21.74 2.88 -15.94
CA PRO A 62 -21.17 1.75 -15.20
C PRO A 62 -19.67 1.97 -14.91
N VAL A 63 -19.25 1.62 -13.68
CA VAL A 63 -17.87 1.79 -13.19
C VAL A 63 -17.24 0.43 -12.92
N THR A 64 -15.97 0.26 -13.28
CA THR A 64 -15.13 -0.88 -12.88
C THR A 64 -14.27 -0.50 -11.67
N PRO A 65 -14.01 -1.42 -10.72
CA PRO A 65 -13.26 -1.12 -9.48
C PRO A 65 -11.80 -0.70 -9.70
N GLY A 66 -11.26 -0.95 -10.90
CA GLY A 66 -9.93 -0.53 -11.31
C GLY A 66 -9.85 -0.41 -12.83
N SER A 67 -8.65 -0.12 -13.33
CA SER A 67 -8.37 -0.12 -14.76
C SER A 67 -8.44 -1.53 -15.34
N VAL A 68 -8.77 -1.63 -16.63
CA VAL A 68 -8.68 -2.90 -17.37
C VAL A 68 -7.23 -3.38 -17.38
N TYR A 69 -7.02 -4.67 -17.08
CA TYR A 69 -5.70 -5.31 -17.10
C TYR A 69 -5.01 -5.11 -18.45
N GLN A 70 -3.75 -4.69 -18.40
CA GLN A 70 -2.88 -4.58 -19.57
C GLN A 70 -1.88 -5.74 -19.52
N PRO A 71 -1.86 -6.65 -20.51
CA PRO A 71 -0.89 -7.74 -20.54
C PRO A 71 0.53 -7.17 -20.67
N PRO A 72 1.52 -7.71 -19.93
CA PRO A 72 2.91 -7.29 -20.08
C PRO A 72 3.42 -7.62 -21.49
N PRO A 73 4.37 -6.84 -22.03
CA PRO A 73 4.98 -7.14 -23.32
C PRO A 73 5.81 -8.43 -23.25
N LEU A 74 6.01 -9.06 -24.41
CA LEU A 74 6.85 -10.25 -24.53
C LEU A 74 8.31 -9.93 -24.12
N SER A 75 8.98 -10.88 -23.47
CA SER A 75 10.38 -10.73 -23.04
C SER A 75 11.29 -10.31 -24.19
N THR A 76 12.18 -9.36 -23.95
CA THR A 76 13.20 -8.93 -24.92
C THR A 76 14.44 -9.83 -24.89
N ASP A 77 14.70 -10.50 -23.77
CA ASP A 77 15.89 -11.34 -23.59
C ASP A 77 15.70 -12.70 -24.31
N GLN A 78 14.60 -13.39 -24.00
CA GLN A 78 14.28 -14.72 -24.53
C GLN A 78 12.77 -14.84 -24.79
N PRO A 79 12.26 -14.37 -25.96
CA PRO A 79 10.83 -14.37 -26.27
C PRO A 79 10.25 -15.77 -26.56
N TYR A 80 11.09 -16.73 -26.92
CA TYR A 80 10.67 -18.04 -27.44
C TYR A 80 11.48 -19.21 -26.84
N LEU A 81 12.25 -18.94 -25.79
CA LEU A 81 13.21 -19.86 -25.17
C LEU A 81 12.82 -20.12 -23.71
#